data_AF-A0A9C7V4A6-F1
#
_entry.id   AF-A0A9C7V4A6-F1
#
_cell.length_a   1.000
_cell.length_b   1.000
_cell.length_c   1.000
_cell.angle_alpha   90.00
_cell.angle_beta   90.00
_cell.angle_gamma   90.00
#
_symmetry.space_group_name_H-M   'P 1'
#
loop_
_entity.id
_entity.type
_entity.pdbx_description
1 polymer ?
#
loop_
_entity_poly.entity_id
_entity_poly.type
_entity_poly.pdbx_seq_one_letter_code
_entity_poly.pdbx_strand_id
1 'polypeptide(L)'
;MNVLIGNLNWSGGGSLGGGGFPYDKGVYDLTAIPSLVPAQFGIKITREDGFRYEDSTEFKTKVARGEAPYPAKRPWFPFTKDIFSDILPSALEGYPYTADILLWHMCTPLYSAPGMGKEDIIRGVCDPTKIPLIIASDIVVSDTSMYADYIIPDITYLERYVQHPMLEATMVKGTAVRYPVIEPLTGKNQAGQHFCLETFFIDIASKLNMAGFGKNAIPDSNGTLWPLEKMEDYYLKGTANVAYSGTPVSDATDDDIKIAGLEDYQKKYFSSLKSDEWRKVLFLMSRGGRFEPVTTRRNGTQLKNQFNNRIRMYNEKIAQGLNSFTGERFSGTALWQPSLTMMGKKVDELDQGKGMDFTILTRKSALQTQSRLSSNSFIREIQPTNWAEINTEDGKALGLKTGDSVWVETVEGRRRCEVKLRDGVAPGVISFIVGYGHWGYGATDIDIGGKRIKGSKIRAAGINLNPIMRLDPDVWGMPLMDPIGGSSSFFNTRAKIIKA
;
A
#
# COMPACT_ATOMS: atom_id res chain seq x y z
N MET A 1 -24.13 -5.55 -10.76
CA MET A 1 -25.53 -5.21 -10.42
C MET A 1 -25.88 -3.75 -10.74
N ASN A 2 -25.26 -2.73 -10.12
CA ASN A 2 -25.56 -1.31 -10.38
C ASN A 2 -25.52 -0.91 -11.88
N VAL A 3 -24.53 -1.43 -12.61
CA VAL A 3 -24.39 -1.24 -14.07
C VAL A 3 -25.58 -1.84 -14.84
N LEU A 4 -26.04 -3.03 -14.45
CA LEU A 4 -27.12 -3.75 -15.14
C LEU A 4 -28.49 -3.11 -14.88
N ILE A 5 -28.69 -2.56 -13.68
CA ILE A 5 -29.94 -1.89 -13.28
C ILE A 5 -29.98 -0.43 -13.79
N GLY A 6 -28.83 0.13 -14.21
CA GLY A 6 -28.75 1.50 -14.71
C GLY A 6 -28.88 2.57 -13.61
N ASN A 7 -28.58 2.23 -12.36
CA ASN A 7 -28.75 3.14 -11.22
C ASN A 7 -27.50 3.99 -10.89
N LEU A 8 -26.48 3.99 -11.75
CA LEU A 8 -25.30 4.84 -11.56
C LEU A 8 -25.72 6.31 -11.49
N ASN A 9 -25.17 7.08 -10.54
CA ASN A 9 -25.50 8.48 -10.28
C ASN A 9 -26.91 8.72 -9.70
N TRP A 10 -27.67 7.67 -9.35
CA TRP A 10 -28.96 7.81 -8.67
C TRP A 10 -28.82 7.67 -7.15
N SER A 11 -29.78 8.22 -6.42
CA SER A 11 -29.86 8.06 -4.97
C SER A 11 -29.99 6.58 -4.59
N GLY A 12 -29.04 6.09 -3.78
CA GLY A 12 -28.97 4.67 -3.40
C GLY A 12 -28.31 3.75 -4.44
N GLY A 13 -27.89 4.32 -5.58
CA GLY A 13 -27.17 3.59 -6.64
C GLY A 13 -25.65 3.73 -6.57
N GLY A 14 -24.98 3.29 -7.64
CA GLY A 14 -23.51 3.36 -7.74
C GLY A 14 -22.99 4.80 -7.88
N SER A 15 -21.83 5.07 -7.27
CA SER A 15 -21.17 6.38 -7.25
C SER A 15 -19.65 6.24 -7.25
N LEU A 16 -18.94 7.30 -7.68
CA LEU A 16 -17.49 7.46 -7.51
C LEU A 16 -17.12 8.47 -6.40
N GLY A 17 -18.11 8.94 -5.63
CA GLY A 17 -17.92 9.96 -4.61
C GLY A 17 -17.86 11.38 -5.17
N GLY A 18 -17.66 12.36 -4.29
CA GLY A 18 -17.57 13.78 -4.65
C GLY A 18 -16.17 14.26 -5.02
N GLY A 19 -15.15 13.42 -4.82
CA GLY A 19 -13.75 13.77 -5.05
C GLY A 19 -13.19 14.78 -4.05
N GLY A 20 -12.02 15.34 -4.37
CA GLY A 20 -11.32 16.31 -3.53
C GLY A 20 -11.03 17.64 -4.23
N PHE A 21 -10.83 18.68 -3.43
CA PHE A 21 -10.19 19.91 -3.89
C PHE A 21 -8.70 19.66 -4.12
N PRO A 22 -8.13 20.05 -5.27
CA PRO A 22 -6.74 19.77 -5.60
C PRO A 22 -5.80 20.47 -4.61
N TYR A 23 -4.79 19.74 -4.15
CA TYR A 23 -3.72 20.28 -3.31
C TYR A 23 -2.43 20.48 -4.12
N ASP A 24 -2.27 19.75 -5.22
CA ASP A 24 -1.06 19.67 -6.03
C ASP A 24 -0.97 20.81 -7.06
N LYS A 25 -2.11 21.34 -7.52
CA LYS A 25 -2.18 22.47 -8.45
C LYS A 25 -3.19 23.53 -8.03
N GLY A 26 -2.78 24.80 -8.10
CA GLY A 26 -3.63 25.95 -7.78
C GLY A 26 -2.84 27.26 -7.83
N VAL A 27 -2.85 28.00 -6.72
CA VAL A 27 -1.99 29.19 -6.52
C VAL A 27 -0.50 28.85 -6.51
N TYR A 28 -0.15 27.58 -6.28
CA TYR A 28 1.16 26.97 -6.46
C TYR A 28 1.05 25.72 -7.35
N ASP A 29 2.07 25.44 -8.17
CA ASP A 29 2.20 24.15 -8.86
C ASP A 29 3.24 23.29 -8.14
N LEU A 30 2.76 22.32 -7.35
CA LEU A 30 3.61 21.40 -6.59
C LEU A 30 4.12 20.22 -7.43
N THR A 31 3.65 20.10 -8.67
CA THR A 31 4.07 19.05 -9.61
C THR A 31 5.13 19.54 -10.60
N ALA A 32 5.25 20.86 -10.75
CA ALA A 32 6.24 21.47 -11.60
C ALA A 32 7.63 21.37 -10.96
N ILE A 33 8.59 20.90 -11.75
CA ILE A 33 10.00 20.85 -11.37
C ILE A 33 10.76 21.72 -12.39
N PRO A 34 10.90 23.04 -12.13
CA PRO A 34 11.63 23.93 -13.02
C PRO A 34 13.04 23.40 -13.27
N SER A 35 13.48 23.43 -14.53
CA SER A 35 14.79 22.92 -14.95
C SER A 35 14.98 21.39 -14.83
N LEU A 36 13.92 20.62 -14.59
CA LEU A 36 14.02 19.17 -14.71
C LEU A 36 14.33 18.79 -16.16
N VAL A 37 15.46 18.12 -16.35
CA VAL A 37 15.72 17.36 -17.57
C VAL A 37 14.95 16.04 -17.39
N PRO A 38 13.93 15.74 -18.21
CA PRO A 38 13.16 14.52 -18.07
C PRO A 38 14.11 13.30 -18.10
N ALA A 39 13.95 12.41 -17.12
CA ALA A 39 14.69 11.16 -17.13
C ALA A 39 14.35 10.35 -18.40
N GLN A 40 15.28 9.51 -18.84
CA GLN A 40 14.99 8.54 -19.88
C GLN A 40 13.84 7.63 -19.43
N PHE A 41 12.96 7.32 -20.37
CA PHE A 41 11.84 6.42 -20.13
C PHE A 41 12.35 5.04 -19.66
N GLY A 42 11.75 4.51 -18.58
CA GLY A 42 12.07 3.19 -18.03
C GLY A 42 10.80 2.38 -17.75
N ILE A 43 10.90 1.06 -17.91
CA ILE A 43 9.84 0.11 -17.55
C ILE A 43 9.90 -0.06 -16.02
N LYS A 44 8.75 -0.11 -15.33
CA LYS A 44 8.73 -0.42 -13.90
C LYS A 44 9.21 -1.86 -13.65
N ILE A 45 9.82 -2.13 -12.50
CA ILE A 45 10.39 -3.46 -12.18
C ILE A 45 9.33 -4.58 -12.21
N THR A 46 8.06 -4.25 -11.95
CA THR A 46 6.90 -5.15 -12.00
C THR A 46 6.26 -5.26 -13.39
N ARG A 47 6.80 -4.61 -14.42
CA ARG A 47 6.27 -4.58 -15.80
C ARG A 47 4.79 -4.17 -15.91
N GLU A 48 4.37 -3.21 -15.10
CA GLU A 48 3.00 -2.69 -15.06
C GLU A 48 2.84 -1.38 -15.86
N ASP A 49 1.66 -0.75 -15.80
CA ASP A 49 1.40 0.62 -16.26
C ASP A 49 1.48 0.82 -17.79
N GLY A 50 0.76 -0.02 -18.53
CA GLY A 50 0.56 0.13 -19.97
C GLY A 50 1.61 -0.55 -20.86
N PHE A 51 2.70 -1.07 -20.29
CA PHE A 51 3.73 -1.74 -21.07
C PHE A 51 3.37 -3.19 -21.39
N ARG A 52 3.30 -3.53 -22.68
CA ARG A 52 3.02 -4.88 -23.15
C ARG A 52 4.33 -5.65 -23.34
N TYR A 53 4.30 -6.96 -23.10
CA TYR A 53 5.46 -7.82 -23.34
C TYR A 53 5.90 -7.78 -24.81
N GLU A 54 4.94 -7.71 -25.73
CA GLU A 54 5.18 -7.68 -27.17
C GLU A 54 5.93 -6.42 -27.64
N ASP A 55 5.88 -5.35 -26.85
CA ASP A 55 6.62 -4.11 -27.14
C ASP A 55 8.07 -4.16 -26.63
N SER A 56 8.41 -5.16 -25.81
CA SER A 56 9.73 -5.30 -25.18
C SER A 56 10.83 -5.72 -26.15
N THR A 57 12.07 -5.36 -25.80
CA THR A 57 13.26 -5.82 -26.52
C THR A 57 13.41 -7.34 -26.43
N GLU A 58 13.04 -7.96 -25.31
CA GLU A 58 13.07 -9.41 -25.11
C GLU A 58 12.21 -10.12 -26.17
N PHE A 59 10.93 -9.75 -26.26
CA PHE A 59 10.00 -10.34 -27.23
C PHE A 59 10.50 -10.18 -28.66
N LYS A 60 10.87 -8.95 -29.05
CA LYS A 60 11.36 -8.64 -30.40
C LYS A 60 12.62 -9.45 -30.74
N THR A 61 13.51 -9.63 -29.77
CA THR A 61 14.74 -10.42 -29.95
C THR A 61 14.45 -11.91 -30.13
N LYS A 62 13.56 -12.49 -29.30
CA LYS A 62 13.13 -13.89 -29.43
C LYS A 62 12.53 -14.15 -30.81
N VAL A 63 11.61 -13.29 -31.25
CA VAL A 63 10.98 -13.39 -32.58
C VAL A 63 12.02 -13.28 -33.70
N ALA A 64 12.94 -12.30 -33.64
CA ALA A 64 13.97 -12.12 -34.66
C ALA A 64 14.93 -13.32 -34.77
N ARG A 65 15.11 -14.08 -33.69
CA ARG A 65 15.91 -15.31 -33.64
C ARG A 65 15.14 -16.59 -34.02
N GLY A 66 13.83 -16.48 -34.27
CA GLY A 66 12.97 -17.65 -34.50
C GLY A 66 12.72 -18.49 -33.24
N GLU A 67 12.95 -17.93 -32.06
CA GLU A 67 12.67 -18.58 -30.77
C GLU A 67 11.18 -18.41 -30.42
N ALA A 68 10.62 -19.34 -29.62
CA ALA A 68 9.28 -19.18 -29.08
C ALA A 68 9.22 -17.96 -28.15
N PRO A 69 8.40 -16.94 -28.43
CA PRO A 69 8.41 -15.71 -27.64
C PRO A 69 7.75 -15.87 -26.26
N TYR A 70 6.88 -16.85 -26.09
CA TYR A 70 6.17 -17.14 -24.83
C TYR A 70 6.67 -18.45 -24.20
N PRO A 71 6.66 -18.56 -22.85
CA PRO A 71 6.33 -17.50 -21.89
C PRO A 71 7.43 -16.42 -21.78
N ALA A 72 7.03 -15.22 -21.35
CA ALA A 72 7.96 -14.23 -20.80
C ALA A 72 8.62 -14.78 -19.52
N LYS A 73 9.78 -14.23 -19.13
CA LYS A 73 10.46 -14.69 -17.89
C LYS A 73 9.60 -14.48 -16.63
N ARG A 74 8.90 -13.34 -16.55
CA ARG A 74 7.91 -13.01 -15.50
C ARG A 74 6.72 -12.26 -16.12
N PRO A 75 5.50 -12.29 -15.54
CA PRO A 75 4.29 -11.81 -16.22
C PRO A 75 4.24 -10.30 -16.47
N TRP A 76 3.74 -9.83 -17.59
CA TRP A 76 3.57 -8.40 -17.85
C TRP A 76 2.14 -7.98 -17.54
N PHE A 77 1.98 -6.82 -16.91
CA PHE A 77 0.69 -6.36 -16.40
C PHE A 77 0.26 -5.01 -17.01
N PRO A 78 -0.01 -4.95 -18.33
CA PRO A 78 -0.27 -3.69 -19.04
C PRO A 78 -1.58 -2.99 -18.63
N PHE A 79 -2.45 -3.65 -17.86
CA PHE A 79 -3.79 -3.15 -17.51
C PHE A 79 -3.93 -2.70 -16.06
N THR A 80 -2.87 -2.79 -15.27
CA THR A 80 -2.88 -2.42 -13.86
C THR A 80 -1.62 -1.65 -13.46
N LYS A 81 -1.56 -1.26 -12.20
CA LYS A 81 -0.46 -0.55 -11.56
C LYS A 81 -0.41 -0.92 -10.07
N ASP A 82 0.63 -0.47 -9.38
CA ASP A 82 0.80 -0.60 -7.93
C ASP A 82 0.88 -2.08 -7.47
N ILE A 83 1.58 -2.91 -8.23
CA ILE A 83 1.73 -4.36 -7.98
C ILE A 83 2.73 -4.60 -6.84
N PHE A 84 2.25 -4.50 -5.61
CA PHE A 84 3.07 -4.61 -4.41
C PHE A 84 3.76 -5.98 -4.26
N SER A 85 3.06 -7.08 -4.54
CA SER A 85 3.53 -8.43 -4.21
C SER A 85 4.59 -9.00 -5.17
N ASP A 86 4.84 -8.37 -6.33
CA ASP A 86 5.87 -8.81 -7.30
C ASP A 86 7.14 -7.94 -7.27
N ILE A 87 7.19 -6.87 -6.47
CA ILE A 87 8.36 -5.97 -6.39
C ILE A 87 9.59 -6.74 -5.91
N LEU A 88 9.49 -7.40 -4.75
CA LEU A 88 10.61 -8.13 -4.14
C LEU A 88 11.11 -9.28 -5.03
N PRO A 89 10.25 -10.22 -5.48
CA PRO A 89 10.69 -11.28 -6.38
C PRO A 89 11.34 -10.77 -7.67
N SER A 90 10.77 -9.72 -8.29
CA SER A 90 11.33 -9.14 -9.52
C SER A 90 12.69 -8.49 -9.30
N ALA A 91 12.86 -7.77 -8.19
CA ALA A 91 14.15 -7.18 -7.81
C ALA A 91 15.21 -8.25 -7.53
N LEU A 92 14.86 -9.30 -6.79
CA LEU A 92 15.76 -10.40 -6.45
C LEU A 92 16.17 -11.25 -7.67
N GLU A 93 15.27 -11.41 -8.64
CA GLU A 93 15.56 -12.11 -9.88
C GLU A 93 16.28 -11.21 -10.91
N GLY A 94 16.32 -9.89 -10.67
CA GLY A 94 16.90 -8.92 -11.58
C GLY A 94 16.16 -8.86 -12.93
N TYR A 95 14.83 -8.97 -12.91
CA TYR A 95 14.01 -8.90 -14.12
C TYR A 95 12.92 -7.83 -14.01
N PRO A 96 12.81 -6.91 -15.00
CA PRO A 96 13.56 -6.87 -16.26
C PRO A 96 14.99 -6.33 -16.14
N TYR A 97 15.39 -5.85 -14.96
CA TYR A 97 16.73 -5.36 -14.63
C TYR A 97 16.98 -5.51 -13.13
N THR A 98 18.24 -5.34 -12.70
CA THR A 98 18.63 -5.35 -11.28
C THR A 98 18.32 -4.03 -10.59
N ALA A 99 17.94 -4.07 -9.32
CA ALA A 99 17.76 -2.87 -8.51
C ALA A 99 19.02 -2.58 -7.69
N ASP A 100 19.59 -1.38 -7.85
CA ASP A 100 20.72 -0.95 -7.02
C ASP A 100 20.27 -0.50 -5.62
N ILE A 101 19.07 0.09 -5.54
CA ILE A 101 18.50 0.62 -4.31
C ILE A 101 17.02 0.21 -4.23
N LEU A 102 16.65 -0.42 -3.12
CA LEU A 102 15.25 -0.61 -2.73
C LEU A 102 14.93 0.31 -1.56
N LEU A 103 14.05 1.29 -1.79
CA LEU A 103 13.48 2.12 -0.74
C LEU A 103 12.04 1.70 -0.51
N TRP A 104 11.67 1.41 0.74
CA TRP A 104 10.27 1.27 1.12
C TRP A 104 9.88 2.23 2.25
N HIS A 105 8.61 2.60 2.26
CA HIS A 105 8.02 3.50 3.24
C HIS A 105 6.66 2.94 3.67
N MET A 106 6.44 2.84 4.98
CA MET A 106 5.16 2.41 5.57
C MET A 106 4.64 1.05 5.09
N CYS A 107 5.54 0.09 4.81
CA CYS A 107 5.13 -1.22 4.32
C CYS A 107 5.95 -2.36 4.95
N THR A 108 5.39 -3.57 4.92
CA THR A 108 6.04 -4.78 5.47
C THR A 108 5.78 -6.01 4.59
N PRO A 109 6.32 -6.04 3.35
CA PRO A 109 5.97 -7.05 2.35
C PRO A 109 6.22 -8.48 2.79
N LEU A 110 7.30 -8.75 3.55
CA LEU A 110 7.60 -10.10 4.05
C LEU A 110 6.53 -10.62 5.01
N TYR A 111 5.83 -9.72 5.71
CA TYR A 111 4.72 -10.07 6.59
C TYR A 111 3.37 -10.12 5.86
N SER A 112 3.10 -9.12 5.01
CA SER A 112 1.75 -8.84 4.51
C SER A 112 1.38 -9.59 3.23
N ALA A 113 2.34 -9.97 2.40
CA ALA A 113 2.07 -10.59 1.11
C ALA A 113 2.15 -12.13 1.17
N PRO A 114 1.31 -12.86 0.41
CA PRO A 114 1.32 -14.32 0.37
C PRO A 114 2.68 -14.85 -0.06
N GLY A 115 3.23 -15.79 0.69
CA GLY A 115 4.49 -16.47 0.42
C GLY A 115 5.74 -15.59 0.47
N MET A 116 5.66 -14.32 0.88
CA MET A 116 6.84 -13.43 0.88
C MET A 116 7.73 -13.60 2.10
N GLY A 117 7.18 -14.04 3.24
CA GLY A 117 7.93 -14.23 4.48
C GLY A 117 8.66 -15.58 4.61
N LYS A 118 8.85 -16.30 3.49
CA LYS A 118 9.55 -17.60 3.49
C LYS A 118 11.06 -17.41 3.46
N GLU A 119 11.79 -18.46 3.83
CA GLU A 119 13.22 -18.37 4.12
C GLU A 119 14.10 -18.05 2.91
N ASP A 120 13.80 -18.57 1.72
CA ASP A 120 14.56 -18.27 0.50
C ASP A 120 14.39 -16.80 0.04
N ILE A 121 13.19 -16.23 0.13
CA ILE A 121 12.95 -14.81 -0.13
C ILE A 121 13.70 -13.94 0.87
N ILE A 122 13.61 -14.25 2.17
CA ILE A 122 14.33 -13.51 3.22
C ILE A 122 15.85 -13.58 2.99
N ARG A 123 16.39 -14.76 2.67
CA ARG A 123 17.81 -14.93 2.34
C ARG A 123 18.21 -14.09 1.13
N GLY A 124 17.36 -14.01 0.11
CA GLY A 124 17.58 -13.14 -1.05
C GLY A 124 17.60 -11.66 -0.69
N VAL A 125 16.68 -11.20 0.17
CA VAL A 125 16.66 -9.82 0.68
C VAL A 125 17.93 -9.50 1.48
N CYS A 126 18.46 -10.45 2.24
CA CYS A 126 19.71 -10.29 2.98
C CYS A 126 20.98 -10.47 2.14
N ASP A 127 20.87 -10.78 0.85
CA ASP A 127 22.02 -10.97 -0.05
C ASP A 127 22.35 -9.63 -0.76
N PRO A 128 23.44 -8.94 -0.37
CA PRO A 128 23.80 -7.65 -0.95
C PRO A 128 24.22 -7.74 -2.42
N THR A 129 24.43 -8.95 -2.96
CA THR A 129 24.67 -9.14 -4.40
C THR A 129 23.38 -9.09 -5.23
N LYS A 130 22.21 -9.16 -4.58
CA LYS A 130 20.88 -9.08 -5.22
C LYS A 130 20.35 -7.65 -5.22
N ILE A 131 20.34 -7.03 -4.05
CA ILE A 131 19.93 -5.64 -3.86
C ILE A 131 21.02 -4.98 -2.99
N PRO A 132 21.93 -4.19 -3.58
CA PRO A 132 23.08 -3.64 -2.87
C PRO A 132 22.75 -2.71 -1.71
N LEU A 133 21.61 -2.03 -1.74
CA LEU A 133 21.20 -1.08 -0.72
C LEU A 133 19.69 -1.13 -0.47
N ILE A 134 19.30 -1.37 0.78
CA ILE A 134 17.93 -1.37 1.25
C ILE A 134 17.75 -0.25 2.29
N ILE A 135 16.80 0.65 2.02
CA ILE A 135 16.44 1.76 2.90
C ILE A 135 14.98 1.60 3.31
N ALA A 136 14.73 1.66 4.62
CA ALA A 136 13.40 1.62 5.20
C ALA A 136 13.04 2.95 5.86
N SER A 137 11.86 3.50 5.59
CA SER A 137 11.25 4.55 6.42
C SER A 137 10.02 3.99 7.14
N ASP A 138 10.08 3.93 8.46
CA ASP A 138 9.04 3.32 9.28
C ASP A 138 9.04 3.93 10.70
N ILE A 139 7.87 3.90 11.35
CA ILE A 139 7.71 4.37 12.74
C ILE A 139 8.14 3.30 13.76
N VAL A 140 8.43 2.09 13.28
CA VAL A 140 8.90 0.93 14.05
C VAL A 140 9.92 0.13 13.23
N VAL A 141 10.75 -0.66 13.90
CA VAL A 141 11.50 -1.72 13.21
C VAL A 141 10.55 -2.89 12.96
N SER A 142 9.90 -2.92 11.80
CA SER A 142 8.90 -3.92 11.41
C SER A 142 9.51 -5.25 10.96
N ASP A 143 8.65 -6.24 10.70
CA ASP A 143 8.99 -7.59 10.21
C ASP A 143 9.77 -7.59 8.88
N THR A 144 9.76 -6.46 8.18
CA THR A 144 10.51 -6.28 6.93
C THR A 144 11.64 -5.27 7.10
N SER A 145 11.39 -4.13 7.73
CA SER A 145 12.40 -3.09 7.95
C SER A 145 13.62 -3.57 8.74
N MET A 146 13.48 -4.63 9.55
CA MET A 146 14.62 -5.24 10.27
C MET A 146 15.72 -5.82 9.38
N TYR A 147 15.45 -6.01 8.08
CA TYR A 147 16.41 -6.50 7.10
C TYR A 147 17.02 -5.39 6.23
N ALA A 148 16.69 -4.12 6.50
CA ALA A 148 17.24 -2.98 5.74
C ALA A 148 18.66 -2.60 6.23
N ASP A 149 19.48 -2.08 5.34
CA ASP A 149 20.80 -1.53 5.67
C ASP A 149 20.68 -0.24 6.47
N TYR A 150 19.70 0.61 6.10
CA TYR A 150 19.39 1.85 6.78
C TYR A 150 17.91 1.93 7.13
N ILE A 151 17.62 2.32 8.37
CA ILE A 151 16.27 2.64 8.83
C ILE A 151 16.22 4.13 9.17
N ILE A 152 15.35 4.85 8.48
CA ILE A 152 14.98 6.23 8.75
C ILE A 152 13.82 6.19 9.74
N PRO A 153 13.99 6.68 10.98
CA PRO A 153 12.89 6.82 11.92
C PRO A 153 11.88 7.82 11.35
N ASP A 154 10.64 7.37 11.19
CA ASP A 154 9.56 8.18 10.62
C ASP A 154 8.61 8.71 11.70
N ILE A 155 7.78 9.68 11.31
CA ILE A 155 6.82 10.38 12.14
C ILE A 155 5.43 9.73 12.09
N THR A 156 4.69 9.79 13.19
CA THR A 156 3.34 9.22 13.29
C THR A 156 2.28 10.14 12.70
N TYR A 157 1.02 9.69 12.73
CA TYR A 157 -0.11 10.48 12.26
C TYR A 157 -0.36 11.77 13.07
N LEU A 158 0.18 11.90 14.28
CA LEU A 158 0.04 13.13 15.10
C LEU A 158 1.10 14.19 14.76
N GLU A 159 2.13 13.79 14.02
CA GLU A 159 3.36 14.55 13.81
C GLU A 159 3.54 14.97 12.35
N ARG A 160 2.61 14.58 11.45
CA ARG A 160 2.77 14.72 10.00
C ARG A 160 1.70 15.57 9.33
N TYR A 161 2.07 16.12 8.19
CA TYR A 161 1.15 16.79 7.27
C TYR A 161 0.47 15.80 6.33
N VAL A 162 -0.81 16.05 6.01
CA VAL A 162 -1.55 15.32 4.97
C VAL A 162 -2.60 16.24 4.36
N GLN A 163 -2.69 16.26 3.03
CA GLN A 163 -3.90 16.66 2.31
C GLN A 163 -4.49 15.40 1.68
N HIS A 164 -5.67 14.97 2.13
CA HIS A 164 -6.30 13.75 1.64
C HIS A 164 -7.71 14.04 1.11
N PRO A 165 -8.02 13.66 -0.15
CA PRO A 165 -9.37 13.75 -0.65
C PRO A 165 -10.32 12.87 0.15
N MET A 166 -11.62 13.15 0.10
CA MET A 166 -12.61 12.28 0.71
C MET A 166 -12.69 10.93 0.00
N LEU A 167 -12.91 9.86 0.78
CA LEU A 167 -13.15 8.51 0.27
C LEU A 167 -14.41 8.48 -0.62
N GLU A 168 -14.49 7.50 -1.52
CA GLU A 168 -15.51 7.38 -2.56
C GLU A 168 -16.94 7.22 -2.00
N ALA A 169 -17.07 6.82 -0.73
CA ALA A 169 -18.36 6.76 -0.03
C ALA A 169 -18.91 8.16 0.34
N THR A 170 -18.07 9.19 0.31
CA THR A 170 -18.45 10.57 0.57
C THR A 170 -18.91 11.23 -0.71
N MET A 171 -20.19 11.61 -0.73
CA MET A 171 -20.85 12.13 -1.94
C MET A 171 -20.59 13.61 -2.25
N VAL A 172 -19.90 14.30 -1.36
CA VAL A 172 -19.57 15.72 -1.48
C VAL A 172 -18.09 15.90 -1.70
N LYS A 173 -17.71 16.99 -2.37
CA LYS A 173 -16.29 17.29 -2.59
C LYS A 173 -15.65 17.70 -1.27
N GLY A 174 -14.47 17.18 -0.97
CA GLY A 174 -13.74 17.59 0.21
C GLY A 174 -12.29 17.13 0.24
N THR A 175 -11.46 17.90 0.93
CA THR A 175 -10.06 17.57 1.21
C THR A 175 -9.79 17.83 2.68
N ALA A 176 -9.49 16.76 3.41
CA ALA A 176 -9.06 16.85 4.80
C ALA A 176 -7.61 17.35 4.85
N VAL A 177 -7.33 18.21 5.82
CA VAL A 177 -6.01 18.76 6.10
C VAL A 177 -5.59 18.30 7.48
N ARG A 178 -4.41 17.71 7.56
CA ARG A 178 -3.73 17.37 8.81
C ARG A 178 -2.41 18.12 8.85
N TYR A 179 -2.04 18.54 10.05
CA TYR A 179 -0.75 19.13 10.38
C TYR A 179 -0.30 18.57 11.74
N PRO A 180 0.99 18.71 12.10
CA PRO A 180 1.51 18.23 13.37
C PRO A 180 0.79 18.92 14.54
N VAL A 181 0.25 18.13 15.46
CA VAL A 181 -0.39 18.60 16.70
C VAL A 181 0.51 18.42 17.92
N ILE A 182 1.61 17.70 17.75
CA ILE A 182 2.73 17.58 18.69
C ILE A 182 4.04 17.78 17.95
N GLU A 183 5.09 18.22 18.65
CA GLU A 183 6.45 18.19 18.12
C GLU A 183 6.85 16.71 17.90
N PRO A 184 7.44 16.36 16.74
CA PRO A 184 7.87 14.99 16.50
C PRO A 184 8.86 14.47 17.55
N LEU A 185 8.78 13.17 17.86
CA LEU A 185 9.67 12.54 18.84
C LEU A 185 10.97 12.01 18.24
N THR A 186 11.14 12.11 16.92
CA THR A 186 12.36 11.68 16.22
C THR A 186 13.52 12.62 16.53
N GLY A 187 14.76 12.15 16.30
CA GLY A 187 15.93 13.03 16.36
C GLY A 187 15.88 14.15 15.30
N LYS A 188 16.83 15.08 15.39
CA LYS A 188 16.93 16.24 14.49
C LYS A 188 18.21 16.18 13.65
N ASN A 189 18.14 16.65 12.40
CA ASN A 189 19.30 16.88 11.56
C ASN A 189 20.09 18.13 12.01
N GLN A 190 21.17 18.46 11.30
CA GLN A 190 22.02 19.62 11.63
C GLN A 190 21.28 20.96 11.50
N ALA A 191 20.22 21.03 10.68
CA ALA A 191 19.37 22.19 10.53
C ALA A 191 18.26 22.27 11.59
N GLY A 192 18.22 21.34 12.54
CA GLY A 192 17.21 21.30 13.61
C GLY A 192 15.83 20.76 13.15
N GLN A 193 15.76 20.12 11.98
CA GLN A 193 14.54 19.50 11.45
C GLN A 193 14.45 18.04 11.88
N HIS A 194 13.26 17.58 12.23
CA HIS A 194 13.04 16.20 12.64
C HIS A 194 13.25 15.20 11.51
N PHE A 195 13.81 14.03 11.86
CA PHE A 195 13.91 12.91 10.92
C PHE A 195 12.51 12.43 10.54
N CYS A 196 12.30 12.30 9.24
CA CYS A 196 11.19 11.62 8.58
C CYS A 196 11.58 11.41 7.11
N LEU A 197 10.72 10.75 6.34
CA LEU A 197 10.98 10.52 4.92
C LEU A 197 11.14 11.83 4.13
N GLU A 198 10.29 12.83 4.39
CA GLU A 198 10.31 14.08 3.66
C GLU A 198 11.60 14.88 3.93
N THR A 199 12.01 15.01 5.21
CA THR A 199 13.29 15.65 5.57
C THR A 199 14.46 14.90 4.93
N PHE A 200 14.44 13.56 4.94
CA PHE A 200 15.46 12.74 4.28
C PHE A 200 15.57 13.01 2.77
N PHE A 201 14.43 13.08 2.07
CA PHE A 201 14.42 13.41 0.65
C PHE A 201 14.92 14.82 0.37
N ILE A 202 14.54 15.81 1.18
CA ILE A 202 15.02 17.19 1.04
C ILE A 202 16.53 17.25 1.28
N ASP A 203 17.05 16.59 2.32
CA ASP A 203 18.47 16.58 2.66
C ASP A 203 19.31 15.92 1.55
N ILE A 204 18.86 14.76 1.02
CA ILE A 204 19.53 14.09 -0.11
C ILE A 204 19.46 14.94 -1.37
N ALA A 205 18.28 15.46 -1.71
CA ALA A 205 18.11 16.25 -2.93
C ALA A 205 18.97 17.52 -2.90
N SER A 206 19.04 18.19 -1.76
CA SER A 206 19.93 19.32 -1.51
C SER A 206 21.41 18.91 -1.67
N LYS A 207 21.82 17.79 -1.05
CA LYS A 207 23.18 17.28 -1.16
C LYS A 207 23.60 16.93 -2.59
N LEU A 208 22.66 16.44 -3.40
CA LEU A 208 22.85 16.06 -4.79
C LEU A 208 22.59 17.21 -5.78
N ASN A 209 22.21 18.40 -5.31
CA ASN A 209 21.79 19.54 -6.13
C ASN A 209 20.69 19.17 -7.15
N MET A 210 19.70 18.39 -6.73
CA MET A 210 18.58 17.98 -7.60
C MET A 210 17.67 19.15 -7.93
N ALA A 211 17.17 19.19 -9.17
CA ALA A 211 16.14 20.14 -9.58
C ALA A 211 14.85 19.96 -8.76
N GLY A 212 14.14 21.06 -8.49
CA GLY A 212 12.90 21.05 -7.69
C GLY A 212 13.08 21.14 -6.19
N PHE A 213 14.29 21.34 -5.70
CA PHE A 213 14.59 21.53 -4.27
C PHE A 213 15.43 22.79 -4.04
N GLY A 214 15.48 23.27 -2.79
CA GLY A 214 16.21 24.49 -2.43
C GLY A 214 15.37 25.76 -2.60
N LYS A 215 16.02 26.93 -2.63
CA LYS A 215 15.37 28.25 -2.53
C LYS A 215 14.41 28.61 -3.67
N ASN A 216 14.63 28.05 -4.86
CA ASN A 216 13.91 28.39 -6.09
C ASN A 216 13.28 27.13 -6.71
N ALA A 217 12.39 26.48 -5.97
CA ALA A 217 11.87 25.17 -6.29
C ALA A 217 10.43 25.20 -6.82
N ILE A 218 9.51 25.78 -6.06
CA ILE A 218 8.07 25.68 -6.29
C ILE A 218 7.57 26.94 -6.99
N PRO A 219 7.09 26.87 -8.25
CA PRO A 219 6.48 28.03 -8.90
C PRO A 219 5.10 28.33 -8.32
N ASP A 220 4.84 29.62 -8.09
CA ASP A 220 3.48 30.13 -7.89
C ASP A 220 2.80 30.46 -9.23
N SER A 221 1.51 30.82 -9.17
CA SER A 221 0.71 31.17 -10.35
C SER A 221 1.25 32.34 -11.19
N ASN A 222 2.15 33.16 -10.62
CA ASN A 222 2.79 34.30 -11.29
C ASN A 222 4.19 33.94 -11.81
N GLY A 223 4.64 32.69 -11.65
CA GLY A 223 5.98 32.23 -12.02
C GLY A 223 7.06 32.57 -11.00
N THR A 224 6.72 33.13 -9.84
CA THR A 224 7.69 33.35 -8.76
C THR A 224 8.07 32.01 -8.14
N LEU A 225 9.36 31.75 -7.98
CA LEU A 225 9.85 30.52 -7.38
C LEU A 225 10.00 30.67 -5.87
N TRP A 226 9.51 29.67 -5.15
CA TRP A 226 9.50 29.58 -3.70
C TRP A 226 10.37 28.41 -3.21
N PRO A 227 10.85 28.45 -1.95
CA PRO A 227 11.69 27.39 -1.42
C PRO A 227 10.97 26.04 -1.32
N LEU A 228 11.76 24.97 -1.38
CA LEU A 228 11.47 23.63 -0.84
C LEU A 228 12.71 23.17 -0.06
N GLU A 229 12.83 23.65 1.18
CA GLU A 229 13.94 23.37 2.11
C GLU A 229 13.47 22.69 3.40
N LYS A 230 12.15 22.62 3.61
CA LYS A 230 11.48 21.92 4.72
C LYS A 230 10.09 21.45 4.30
N MET A 231 9.51 20.53 5.06
CA MET A 231 8.16 20.01 4.81
C MET A 231 7.10 21.10 4.69
N GLU A 232 7.16 22.12 5.56
CA GLU A 232 6.18 23.21 5.59
C GLU A 232 6.12 23.98 4.28
N ASP A 233 7.25 24.08 3.56
CA ASP A 233 7.29 24.77 2.29
C ASP A 233 6.39 24.09 1.24
N TYR A 234 6.24 22.77 1.30
CA TYR A 234 5.38 22.00 0.40
C TYR A 234 3.94 21.96 0.91
N TYR A 235 3.73 21.53 2.15
CA TYR A 235 2.40 21.22 2.67
C TYR A 235 1.55 22.45 2.94
N LEU A 236 2.13 23.58 3.33
CA LEU A 236 1.36 24.83 3.49
C LEU A 236 0.90 25.37 2.14
N LYS A 237 1.74 25.29 1.10
CA LYS A 237 1.36 25.64 -0.28
C LYS A 237 0.27 24.71 -0.82
N GLY A 238 0.35 23.41 -0.50
CA GLY A 238 -0.73 22.47 -0.82
C GLY A 238 -2.04 22.81 -0.13
N THR A 239 -1.97 23.28 1.12
CA THR A 239 -3.14 23.77 1.85
C THR A 239 -3.69 25.07 1.26
N ALA A 240 -2.82 25.97 0.79
CA ALA A 240 -3.22 27.17 0.06
C ALA A 240 -3.95 26.82 -1.26
N ASN A 241 -3.46 25.84 -2.02
CA ASN A 241 -4.14 25.34 -3.22
C ASN A 241 -5.57 24.88 -2.91
N VAL A 242 -5.77 24.11 -1.84
CA VAL A 242 -7.10 23.67 -1.39
C VAL A 242 -7.97 24.87 -1.00
N ALA A 243 -7.40 25.86 -0.30
CA ALA A 243 -8.09 27.05 0.17
C ALA A 243 -8.59 27.94 -0.97
N TYR A 244 -7.81 28.07 -2.05
CA TYR A 244 -8.10 28.91 -3.21
C TYR A 244 -8.75 28.16 -4.39
N SER A 245 -8.94 26.83 -4.31
CA SER A 245 -9.57 26.07 -5.39
C SER A 245 -10.99 26.58 -5.71
N GLY A 246 -11.22 27.09 -6.93
CA GLY A 246 -12.50 27.67 -7.31
C GLY A 246 -12.76 28.98 -6.56
N THR A 247 -13.92 29.14 -5.93
CA THR A 247 -14.13 30.26 -5.00
C THR A 247 -13.27 30.05 -3.75
N PRO A 248 -12.40 31.01 -3.38
CA PRO A 248 -11.63 30.90 -2.15
C PRO A 248 -12.51 30.78 -0.90
N VAL A 249 -12.02 30.07 0.11
CA VAL A 249 -12.67 30.02 1.42
C VAL A 249 -12.65 31.39 2.11
N SER A 250 -13.51 31.56 3.10
CA SER A 250 -13.47 32.70 4.02
C SER A 250 -12.16 32.74 4.81
N ASP A 251 -11.82 33.91 5.32
CA ASP A 251 -10.72 34.08 6.26
C ASP A 251 -11.07 33.47 7.62
N ALA A 252 -10.08 32.89 8.30
CA ALA A 252 -10.19 32.53 9.71
C ALA A 252 -10.40 33.79 10.55
N THR A 253 -11.34 33.71 11.49
CA THR A 253 -11.52 34.74 12.52
C THR A 253 -10.39 34.64 13.54
N ASP A 254 -10.18 35.70 14.33
CA ASP A 254 -9.19 35.66 15.41
C ASP A 254 -9.55 34.59 16.47
N ASP A 255 -10.85 34.37 16.71
CA ASP A 255 -11.35 33.30 17.58
C ASP A 255 -11.02 31.90 17.02
N ASP A 256 -11.18 31.67 15.71
CA ASP A 256 -10.80 30.39 15.08
C ASP A 256 -9.31 30.08 15.32
N ILE A 257 -8.45 31.09 15.14
CA ILE A 257 -6.99 30.96 15.28
C ILE A 257 -6.63 30.68 16.74
N LYS A 258 -7.25 31.39 17.68
CA LYS A 258 -7.02 31.23 19.12
C LYS A 258 -7.50 29.88 19.64
N ILE A 259 -8.73 29.46 19.30
CA ILE A 259 -9.29 28.18 19.76
C ILE A 259 -8.48 27.00 19.20
N ALA A 260 -8.02 27.09 17.96
CA ALA A 260 -7.20 26.06 17.34
C ALA A 260 -5.71 26.11 17.75
N GLY A 261 -5.28 27.12 18.52
CA GLY A 261 -3.88 27.27 18.96
C GLY A 261 -2.90 27.55 17.81
N LEU A 262 -3.33 28.29 16.78
CA LEU A 262 -2.58 28.45 15.53
C LEU A 262 -1.70 29.71 15.48
N GLU A 263 -1.72 30.56 16.51
CA GLU A 263 -0.98 31.83 16.53
C GLU A 263 0.53 31.62 16.42
N ASP A 264 1.09 30.75 17.26
CA ASP A 264 2.53 30.48 17.26
C ASP A 264 2.96 29.66 16.05
N TYR A 265 2.06 28.80 15.55
CA TYR A 265 2.29 28.07 14.31
C TYR A 265 2.43 29.03 13.12
N GLN A 266 1.52 30.00 12.98
CA GLN A 266 1.60 31.03 11.95
C GLN A 266 2.90 31.83 12.05
N LYS A 267 3.27 32.29 13.26
CA LYS A 267 4.51 33.04 13.48
C LYS A 267 5.74 32.24 13.06
N LYS A 268 5.81 30.97 13.47
CA LYS A 268 6.95 30.07 13.20
C LYS A 268 7.16 29.84 11.71
N TYR A 269 6.08 29.74 10.95
CA TYR A 269 6.14 29.33 9.54
C TYR A 269 5.76 30.43 8.55
N PHE A 270 5.61 31.68 9.00
CA PHE A 270 5.09 32.82 8.22
C PHE A 270 5.70 32.97 6.82
N SER A 271 7.00 32.71 6.66
CA SER A 271 7.72 32.82 5.39
C SER A 271 7.39 31.76 4.34
N SER A 272 6.62 30.74 4.69
CA SER A 272 6.33 29.59 3.78
C SER A 272 5.24 29.92 2.74
N LEU A 273 4.51 31.01 2.94
CA LEU A 273 3.35 31.47 2.16
C LEU A 273 3.37 32.99 1.97
N LYS A 274 2.53 33.50 1.06
CA LYS A 274 2.26 34.94 0.96
C LYS A 274 1.49 35.42 2.18
N SER A 275 1.70 36.67 2.58
CA SER A 275 1.12 37.23 3.80
C SER A 275 -0.42 37.24 3.78
N ASP A 276 -1.02 37.43 2.61
CA ASP A 276 -2.47 37.50 2.39
C ASP A 276 -3.16 36.11 2.29
N GLU A 277 -2.39 35.03 2.19
CA GLU A 277 -2.92 33.65 2.11
C GLU A 277 -3.18 33.04 3.50
N TRP A 278 -2.49 33.52 4.53
CA TRP A 278 -2.46 32.88 5.85
C TRP A 278 -3.84 32.69 6.45
N ARG A 279 -4.71 33.71 6.43
CA ARG A 279 -6.03 33.59 7.07
C ARG A 279 -6.90 32.49 6.43
N LYS A 280 -6.74 32.22 5.13
CA LYS A 280 -7.48 31.14 4.44
C LYS A 280 -6.86 29.78 4.71
N VAL A 281 -5.54 29.70 4.79
CA VAL A 281 -4.85 28.46 5.20
C VAL A 281 -5.22 28.08 6.63
N LEU A 282 -5.21 29.05 7.54
CA LEU A 282 -5.63 28.86 8.93
C LEU A 282 -7.11 28.48 9.05
N PHE A 283 -7.98 28.95 8.13
CA PHE A 283 -9.38 28.54 8.09
C PHE A 283 -9.54 27.04 7.87
N LEU A 284 -8.72 26.45 6.98
CA LEU A 284 -8.71 25.00 6.74
C LEU A 284 -8.12 24.26 7.95
N MET A 285 -7.01 24.75 8.48
CA MET A 285 -6.32 24.11 9.61
C MET A 285 -7.20 24.07 10.88
N SER A 286 -7.95 25.13 11.18
CA SER A 286 -8.86 25.15 12.33
C SER A 286 -10.08 24.23 12.18
N ARG A 287 -10.41 23.83 10.94
CA ARG A 287 -11.59 23.01 10.61
C ARG A 287 -11.25 21.59 10.14
N GLY A 288 -9.96 21.26 10.06
CA GLY A 288 -9.47 19.97 9.56
C GLY A 288 -9.63 19.77 8.05
N GLY A 289 -9.85 20.84 7.28
CA GLY A 289 -9.92 20.81 5.82
C GLY A 289 -11.02 21.68 5.20
N ARG A 290 -11.32 21.39 3.93
CA ARG A 290 -12.38 22.05 3.15
C ARG A 290 -13.39 21.03 2.69
N PHE A 291 -14.68 21.27 2.97
CA PHE A 291 -15.76 20.33 2.67
C PHE A 291 -16.97 21.07 2.09
N GLU A 292 -17.57 20.53 1.04
CA GLU A 292 -18.88 20.99 0.60
C GLU A 292 -19.98 20.55 1.59
N PRO A 293 -21.07 21.34 1.77
CA PRO A 293 -22.17 20.95 2.63
C PRO A 293 -22.84 19.66 2.13
N VAL A 294 -23.12 18.74 3.05
CA VAL A 294 -23.79 17.45 2.76
C VAL A 294 -25.15 17.64 2.07
N THR A 295 -25.83 18.75 2.33
CA THR A 295 -27.10 19.12 1.68
C THR A 295 -26.97 19.30 0.17
N THR A 296 -25.77 19.58 -0.35
CA THR A 296 -25.52 19.80 -1.79
C THR A 296 -25.23 18.51 -2.57
N ARG A 297 -25.19 17.34 -1.92
CA ARG A 297 -24.77 16.07 -2.54
C ARG A 297 -25.64 15.59 -3.70
N ARG A 298 -26.83 16.17 -3.90
CA ARG A 298 -27.84 15.73 -4.87
C ARG A 298 -28.45 16.91 -5.62
N ASN A 299 -28.90 16.62 -6.84
CA ASN A 299 -29.84 17.43 -7.60
C ASN A 299 -31.09 16.57 -7.86
N GLY A 300 -32.16 16.81 -7.10
CA GLY A 300 -33.34 15.94 -7.08
C GLY A 300 -32.98 14.52 -6.62
N THR A 301 -33.30 13.52 -7.46
CA THR A 301 -33.02 12.10 -7.19
C THR A 301 -31.62 11.66 -7.65
N GLN A 302 -30.87 12.52 -8.35
CA GLN A 302 -29.53 12.23 -8.85
C GLN A 302 -28.44 12.84 -7.96
N LEU A 303 -27.24 12.28 -8.04
CA LEU A 303 -26.05 12.80 -7.38
C LEU A 303 -25.61 14.09 -8.10
N LYS A 304 -25.10 15.08 -7.33
CA LYS A 304 -24.56 16.33 -7.89
C LYS A 304 -23.29 16.05 -8.71
N ASN A 305 -22.38 15.26 -8.16
CA ASN A 305 -21.18 14.80 -8.85
C ASN A 305 -21.52 13.48 -9.57
N GLN A 306 -21.52 13.51 -10.90
CA GLN A 306 -21.93 12.38 -11.74
C GLN A 306 -20.73 11.79 -12.49
N PHE A 307 -20.67 10.47 -12.57
CA PHE A 307 -19.79 9.79 -13.51
C PHE A 307 -20.44 9.80 -14.89
N ASN A 308 -19.80 10.52 -15.81
CA ASN A 308 -20.32 10.72 -17.18
C ASN A 308 -19.62 9.86 -18.24
N ASN A 309 -18.65 9.03 -17.82
CA ASN A 309 -17.95 8.14 -18.74
C ASN A 309 -18.77 6.86 -18.99
N ARG A 310 -18.46 6.19 -20.11
CA ARG A 310 -19.13 4.94 -20.49
C ARG A 310 -18.71 3.79 -19.56
N ILE A 311 -19.68 3.09 -18.98
CA ILE A 311 -19.43 1.79 -18.35
C ILE A 311 -19.39 0.71 -19.44
N ARG A 312 -18.36 -0.15 -19.40
CA ARG A 312 -18.13 -1.19 -20.40
C ARG A 312 -18.54 -2.55 -19.84
N MET A 313 -19.53 -3.21 -20.46
CA MET A 313 -19.81 -4.63 -20.22
C MET A 313 -18.83 -5.54 -20.99
N TYR A 314 -18.44 -5.10 -22.19
CA TYR A 314 -17.31 -5.63 -22.95
C TYR A 314 -16.19 -4.59 -22.96
N ASN A 315 -15.02 -4.98 -22.45
CA ASN A 315 -13.82 -4.16 -22.45
C ASN A 315 -12.87 -4.59 -23.57
N GLU A 316 -13.03 -3.96 -24.73
CA GLU A 316 -12.20 -4.20 -25.92
C GLU A 316 -10.70 -4.07 -25.65
N LYS A 317 -10.29 -3.10 -24.81
CA LYS A 317 -8.88 -2.91 -24.45
C LYS A 317 -8.28 -4.15 -23.80
N ILE A 318 -9.03 -4.81 -22.92
CA ILE A 318 -8.60 -6.06 -22.27
C ILE A 318 -8.63 -7.20 -23.28
N ALA A 319 -9.69 -7.33 -24.08
CA ALA A 319 -9.81 -8.38 -25.09
C ALA A 319 -8.70 -8.36 -26.16
N GLN A 320 -8.16 -7.18 -26.45
CA GLN A 320 -7.03 -7.01 -27.37
C GLN A 320 -5.68 -7.35 -26.73
N GLY A 321 -5.60 -7.39 -25.40
CA GLY A 321 -4.40 -7.76 -24.65
C GLY A 321 -4.09 -9.25 -24.72
N LEU A 322 -2.81 -9.57 -24.58
CA LEU A 322 -2.29 -10.93 -24.56
C LEU A 322 -1.74 -11.26 -23.17
N ASN A 323 -1.96 -12.49 -22.73
CA ASN A 323 -1.28 -13.03 -21.57
C ASN A 323 0.19 -13.27 -21.94
N SER A 324 1.10 -12.57 -21.25
CA SER A 324 2.55 -12.68 -21.46
C SER A 324 3.15 -14.08 -21.21
N PHE A 325 2.39 -15.03 -20.67
CA PHE A 325 2.82 -16.40 -20.44
C PHE A 325 2.31 -17.36 -21.52
N THR A 326 1.04 -17.23 -21.90
CA THR A 326 0.40 -18.17 -22.85
C THR A 326 0.34 -17.64 -24.28
N GLY A 327 0.46 -16.32 -24.48
CA GLY A 327 0.22 -15.66 -25.76
C GLY A 327 -1.26 -15.60 -26.17
N GLU A 328 -2.17 -16.06 -25.30
CA GLU A 328 -3.61 -16.05 -25.56
C GLU A 328 -4.24 -14.69 -25.23
N ARG A 329 -5.35 -14.36 -25.91
CA ARG A 329 -6.12 -13.15 -25.63
C ARG A 329 -6.88 -13.28 -24.32
N PHE A 330 -6.93 -12.19 -23.55
CA PHE A 330 -7.82 -12.11 -22.40
C PHE A 330 -9.30 -12.03 -22.83
N SER A 331 -10.21 -12.42 -21.93
CA SER A 331 -11.63 -12.15 -22.12
C SER A 331 -11.93 -10.67 -21.87
N GLY A 332 -12.67 -10.05 -22.80
CA GLY A 332 -13.21 -8.70 -22.61
C GLY A 332 -14.47 -8.65 -21.76
N THR A 333 -15.10 -9.78 -21.46
CA THR A 333 -16.34 -9.88 -20.67
C THR A 333 -16.10 -10.58 -19.35
N ALA A 334 -16.99 -10.38 -18.38
CA ALA A 334 -17.04 -11.21 -17.19
C ALA A 334 -17.30 -12.67 -17.56
N LEU A 335 -16.59 -13.60 -16.92
CA LEU A 335 -16.78 -15.05 -17.05
C LEU A 335 -16.65 -15.72 -15.68
N TRP A 336 -17.15 -16.94 -15.60
CA TRP A 336 -16.74 -17.86 -14.55
C TRP A 336 -15.38 -18.47 -14.93
N GLN A 337 -14.41 -18.39 -14.03
CA GLN A 337 -13.07 -18.97 -14.23
C GLN A 337 -12.65 -19.72 -12.95
N PRO A 338 -12.07 -20.92 -13.07
CA PRO A 338 -11.45 -21.59 -11.93
C PRO A 338 -10.19 -20.82 -11.46
N SER A 339 -9.68 -21.13 -10.28
CA SER A 339 -8.38 -20.60 -9.84
C SER A 339 -7.26 -21.17 -10.72
N LEU A 340 -6.51 -20.30 -11.39
CA LEU A 340 -5.43 -20.67 -12.31
C LEU A 340 -4.07 -20.10 -11.89
N THR A 341 -2.99 -20.75 -12.30
CA THR A 341 -1.64 -20.17 -12.35
C THR A 341 -1.48 -19.24 -13.57
N MET A 342 -0.36 -18.53 -13.68
CA MET A 342 -0.04 -17.70 -14.86
C MET A 342 0.01 -18.51 -16.16
N MET A 343 0.41 -19.79 -16.07
CA MET A 343 0.40 -20.75 -17.18
C MET A 343 -0.98 -21.36 -17.47
N GLY A 344 -2.03 -20.95 -16.76
CA GLY A 344 -3.39 -21.47 -16.97
C GLY A 344 -3.65 -22.84 -16.34
N LYS A 345 -2.77 -23.35 -15.46
CA LYS A 345 -2.97 -24.63 -14.75
C LYS A 345 -3.98 -24.43 -13.62
N LYS A 346 -4.92 -25.36 -13.44
CA LYS A 346 -5.89 -25.26 -12.33
C LYS A 346 -5.20 -25.52 -11.00
N VAL A 347 -5.37 -24.61 -10.05
CA VAL A 347 -4.74 -24.69 -8.73
C VAL A 347 -5.18 -25.95 -7.97
N ASP A 348 -6.46 -26.33 -8.06
CA ASP A 348 -6.99 -27.51 -7.37
C ASP A 348 -6.38 -28.83 -7.88
N GLU A 349 -6.02 -28.90 -9.17
CA GLU A 349 -5.37 -30.08 -9.76
C GLU A 349 -3.91 -30.19 -9.31
N LEU A 350 -3.24 -29.08 -9.03
CA LEU A 350 -1.83 -29.07 -8.60
C LEU A 350 -1.64 -29.68 -7.21
N ASP A 351 -2.66 -29.65 -6.37
CA ASP A 351 -2.63 -30.16 -4.99
C ASP A 351 -3.45 -31.43 -4.78
N GLN A 352 -4.02 -31.96 -5.87
CA GLN A 352 -4.76 -33.21 -5.85
C GLN A 352 -3.87 -34.36 -5.34
N GLY A 353 -4.43 -35.17 -4.43
CA GLY A 353 -3.74 -36.33 -3.85
C GLY A 353 -2.73 -36.01 -2.73
N LYS A 354 -2.54 -34.74 -2.35
CA LYS A 354 -1.61 -34.35 -1.27
C LYS A 354 -2.21 -34.34 0.14
N GLY A 355 -3.49 -34.73 0.28
CA GLY A 355 -4.23 -34.66 1.54
C GLY A 355 -4.42 -33.22 2.06
N MET A 356 -4.33 -32.23 1.17
CA MET A 356 -4.52 -30.81 1.49
C MET A 356 -6.00 -30.44 1.40
N ASP A 357 -6.77 -30.90 2.38
CA ASP A 357 -8.23 -30.84 2.37
C ASP A 357 -8.79 -29.46 2.76
N PHE A 358 -7.95 -28.57 3.30
CA PHE A 358 -8.35 -27.25 3.77
C PHE A 358 -7.91 -26.14 2.82
N THR A 359 -8.69 -25.06 2.72
CA THR A 359 -8.29 -23.80 2.09
C THR A 359 -7.98 -22.75 3.16
N ILE A 360 -6.83 -22.08 3.08
CA ILE A 360 -6.48 -20.96 3.96
C ILE A 360 -7.20 -19.68 3.49
N LEU A 361 -7.79 -18.96 4.44
CA LEU A 361 -8.46 -17.68 4.21
C LEU A 361 -8.03 -16.62 5.24
N THR A 362 -7.53 -15.48 4.77
CA THR A 362 -7.26 -14.32 5.63
C THR A 362 -8.54 -13.60 6.01
N ARG A 363 -8.66 -13.14 7.26
CA ARG A 363 -9.69 -12.19 7.69
C ARG A 363 -9.10 -10.98 8.41
N LYS A 364 -9.81 -9.85 8.36
CA LYS A 364 -9.50 -8.67 9.19
C LYS A 364 -10.42 -8.66 10.40
N SER A 365 -9.92 -8.17 11.53
CA SER A 365 -10.70 -7.92 12.74
C SER A 365 -10.97 -6.42 12.88
N ALA A 366 -12.11 -6.04 13.46
CA ALA A 366 -12.37 -4.66 13.86
C ALA A 366 -11.33 -4.14 14.89
N LEU A 367 -10.68 -5.05 15.60
CA LEU A 367 -9.61 -4.76 16.55
C LEU A 367 -8.24 -4.63 15.89
N GLN A 368 -8.11 -4.81 14.57
CA GLN A 368 -6.84 -4.75 13.87
C GLN A 368 -6.88 -3.77 12.70
N THR A 369 -5.82 -2.97 12.56
CA THR A 369 -5.59 -2.15 11.37
C THR A 369 -4.38 -2.67 10.64
N GLN A 370 -4.63 -3.50 9.63
CA GLN A 370 -3.60 -4.19 8.85
C GLN A 370 -2.62 -4.93 9.76
N SER A 371 -1.34 -4.56 9.78
CA SER A 371 -0.25 -5.16 10.56
C SER A 371 0.30 -4.24 11.66
N ARG A 372 -0.40 -3.15 12.02
CA ARG A 372 0.20 -2.01 12.75
C ARG A 372 -0.29 -1.79 14.17
N LEU A 373 -1.12 -2.67 14.72
CA LEU A 373 -1.64 -2.53 16.10
C LEU A 373 -1.02 -3.51 17.09
N SER A 374 0.04 -4.23 16.70
CA SER A 374 0.75 -5.15 17.60
C SER A 374 1.33 -4.46 18.84
N SER A 375 1.72 -3.18 18.74
CA SER A 375 2.22 -2.38 19.88
C SER A 375 1.14 -1.79 20.78
N ASN A 376 -0.15 -1.82 20.40
CA ASN A 376 -1.22 -1.20 21.18
C ASN A 376 -1.68 -2.14 22.31
N SER A 377 -1.17 -1.93 23.53
CA SER A 377 -1.45 -2.81 24.69
C SER A 377 -2.94 -2.98 25.00
N PHE A 378 -3.75 -1.91 24.91
CA PHE A 378 -5.18 -1.98 25.22
C PHE A 378 -5.93 -2.94 24.28
N ILE A 379 -5.61 -2.90 22.98
CA ILE A 379 -6.21 -3.82 22.01
C ILE A 379 -5.70 -5.26 22.25
N ARG A 380 -4.43 -5.42 22.62
CA ARG A 380 -3.86 -6.73 22.95
C ARG A 380 -4.45 -7.32 24.23
N GLU A 381 -4.94 -6.52 25.18
CA GLU A 381 -5.68 -7.01 26.35
C GLU A 381 -7.04 -7.60 25.96
N ILE A 382 -7.75 -6.98 25.03
CA ILE A 382 -9.06 -7.48 24.54
C ILE A 382 -8.87 -8.77 23.74
N GLN A 383 -7.88 -8.81 22.83
CA GLN A 383 -7.58 -10.00 22.05
C GLN A 383 -6.05 -10.24 21.99
N PRO A 384 -5.48 -11.04 22.91
CA PRO A 384 -4.04 -11.24 23.07
C PRO A 384 -3.42 -12.15 22.02
N THR A 385 -4.21 -12.89 21.24
CA THR A 385 -3.70 -13.75 20.17
C THR A 385 -4.76 -13.93 19.08
N ASN A 386 -4.37 -14.51 17.95
CA ASN A 386 -5.26 -15.13 16.98
C ASN A 386 -4.99 -16.63 16.92
N TRP A 387 -5.78 -17.35 16.12
CA TRP A 387 -5.76 -18.80 15.99
C TRP A 387 -5.88 -19.22 14.54
N ALA A 388 -5.57 -20.50 14.28
CA ALA A 388 -6.07 -21.19 13.09
C ALA A 388 -7.51 -21.62 13.39
N GLU A 389 -8.48 -20.84 12.89
CA GLU A 389 -9.91 -21.10 13.12
C GLU A 389 -10.44 -22.08 12.09
N ILE A 390 -11.05 -23.17 12.55
CA ILE A 390 -11.63 -24.22 11.70
C ILE A 390 -13.05 -24.55 12.15
N ASN A 391 -13.83 -25.15 11.25
CA ASN A 391 -15.16 -25.61 11.59
C ASN A 391 -15.13 -26.65 12.72
N THR A 392 -16.14 -26.66 13.58
CA THR A 392 -16.23 -27.60 14.71
C THR A 392 -16.32 -29.06 14.24
N GLU A 393 -16.99 -29.33 13.13
CA GLU A 393 -17.11 -30.68 12.55
C GLU A 393 -15.78 -31.18 12.00
N ASP A 394 -15.03 -30.33 11.29
CA ASP A 394 -13.68 -30.65 10.84
C ASP A 394 -12.75 -30.95 12.02
N GLY A 395 -12.81 -30.11 13.06
CA GLY A 395 -12.05 -30.32 14.29
C GLY A 395 -12.36 -31.66 14.95
N LYS A 396 -13.65 -32.02 15.06
CA LYS A 396 -14.09 -33.32 15.59
C LYS A 396 -13.59 -34.48 14.74
N ALA A 397 -13.70 -34.37 13.41
CA ALA A 397 -13.23 -35.40 12.48
C ALA A 397 -11.71 -35.63 12.59
N LEU A 398 -10.95 -34.57 12.87
CA LEU A 398 -9.50 -34.62 13.12
C LEU A 398 -9.13 -34.95 14.57
N GLY A 399 -10.09 -35.15 15.48
CA GLY A 399 -9.83 -35.40 16.90
C GLY A 399 -9.15 -34.22 17.63
N LEU A 400 -9.41 -32.99 17.18
CA LEU A 400 -8.88 -31.76 17.72
C LEU A 400 -9.86 -31.10 18.70
N LYS A 401 -9.31 -30.34 19.65
CA LYS A 401 -10.02 -29.44 20.54
C LYS A 401 -9.44 -28.03 20.43
N THR A 402 -10.24 -27.00 20.72
CA THR A 402 -9.74 -25.63 20.84
C THR A 402 -8.58 -25.61 21.85
N GLY A 403 -7.48 -24.97 21.47
CA GLY A 403 -6.24 -24.95 22.26
C GLY A 403 -5.21 -26.02 21.86
N ASP A 404 -5.59 -27.00 21.01
CA ASP A 404 -4.63 -27.97 20.52
C ASP A 404 -3.58 -27.31 19.62
N SER A 405 -2.33 -27.73 19.78
CA SER A 405 -1.25 -27.31 18.90
C SER A 405 -1.23 -28.17 17.65
N VAL A 406 -1.14 -27.52 16.49
CA VAL A 406 -1.09 -28.18 15.18
C VAL A 406 -0.02 -27.55 14.30
N TRP A 407 0.41 -28.29 13.28
CA TRP A 407 1.07 -27.76 12.11
C TRP A 407 0.04 -27.54 11.01
N VAL A 408 -0.01 -26.31 10.49
CA VAL A 408 -0.65 -26.02 9.20
C VAL A 408 0.43 -26.13 8.14
N GLU A 409 0.28 -27.07 7.21
CA GLU A 409 1.27 -27.38 6.17
C GLU A 409 0.68 -27.16 4.77
N THR A 410 1.43 -26.48 3.92
CA THR A 410 1.15 -26.22 2.51
C THR A 410 2.32 -26.71 1.66
N VAL A 411 2.25 -26.53 0.35
CA VAL A 411 3.39 -26.82 -0.53
C VAL A 411 4.60 -25.90 -0.29
N GLU A 412 4.41 -24.74 0.33
CA GLU A 412 5.48 -23.77 0.59
C GLU A 412 6.13 -23.93 1.97
N GLY A 413 5.59 -24.80 2.83
CA GLY A 413 6.13 -25.09 4.15
C GLY A 413 5.05 -25.26 5.21
N ARG A 414 5.44 -25.17 6.48
CA ARG A 414 4.52 -25.33 7.61
C ARG A 414 4.76 -24.32 8.71
N ARG A 415 3.70 -23.93 9.42
CA ARG A 415 3.79 -23.13 10.65
C ARG A 415 3.00 -23.77 11.78
N ARG A 416 3.57 -23.71 12.99
CA ARG A 416 2.92 -24.18 14.20
C ARG A 416 1.87 -23.17 14.66
N CYS A 417 0.68 -23.66 14.98
CA CYS A 417 -0.48 -22.85 15.34
C CYS A 417 -1.20 -23.47 16.54
N GLU A 418 -2.03 -22.67 17.19
CA GLU A 418 -3.10 -23.16 18.08
C GLU A 418 -4.42 -23.12 17.29
N VAL A 419 -5.21 -24.19 17.35
CA VAL A 419 -6.52 -24.24 16.68
C VAL A 419 -7.62 -23.69 17.56
N LYS A 420 -8.63 -23.09 16.91
CA LYS A 420 -9.88 -22.70 17.55
C LYS A 420 -11.06 -23.20 16.74
N LEU A 421 -11.87 -24.06 17.35
CA LEU A 421 -13.06 -24.59 16.71
C LEU A 421 -14.19 -23.56 16.74
N ARG A 422 -14.87 -23.36 15.61
CA ARG A 422 -15.96 -22.38 15.48
C ARG A 422 -16.91 -22.76 14.34
N ASP A 423 -18.21 -22.85 14.64
CA ASP A 423 -19.25 -23.19 13.63
C ASP A 423 -19.40 -22.13 12.53
N GLY A 424 -19.02 -20.88 12.81
CA GLY A 424 -19.04 -19.78 11.84
C GLY A 424 -17.90 -19.79 10.81
N VAL A 425 -17.10 -20.86 10.74
CA VAL A 425 -16.10 -21.10 9.69
C VAL A 425 -16.65 -22.19 8.78
N ALA A 426 -16.59 -22.00 7.46
CA ALA A 426 -17.05 -23.03 6.52
C ALA A 426 -16.22 -24.33 6.67
N PRO A 427 -16.82 -25.52 6.53
CA PRO A 427 -16.07 -26.77 6.48
C PRO A 427 -14.98 -26.76 5.41
N GLY A 428 -13.83 -27.37 5.70
CA GLY A 428 -12.67 -27.38 4.81
C GLY A 428 -11.96 -26.03 4.70
N VAL A 429 -12.12 -25.11 5.67
CA VAL A 429 -11.44 -23.80 5.68
C VAL A 429 -10.64 -23.61 6.96
N ILE A 430 -9.45 -23.03 6.80
CA ILE A 430 -8.65 -22.47 7.91
C ILE A 430 -8.68 -20.96 7.79
N SER A 431 -9.35 -20.28 8.72
CA SER A 431 -9.36 -18.82 8.78
C SER A 431 -8.42 -18.29 9.85
N PHE A 432 -7.71 -17.19 9.56
CA PHE A 432 -6.91 -16.49 10.57
C PHE A 432 -6.98 -14.97 10.41
N ILE A 433 -6.88 -14.26 11.54
CA ILE A 433 -6.85 -12.79 11.55
C ILE A 433 -5.44 -12.30 11.19
N VAL A 434 -5.32 -11.41 10.21
CA VAL A 434 -4.06 -10.69 9.94
C VAL A 434 -3.83 -9.61 11.01
N GLY A 435 -2.59 -9.41 11.45
CA GLY A 435 -2.19 -8.43 12.47
C GLY A 435 -1.54 -9.04 13.74
N TYR A 436 -1.24 -10.34 13.71
CA TYR A 436 -0.61 -11.10 14.79
C TYR A 436 0.58 -11.91 14.26
N GLY A 437 1.30 -12.63 15.15
CA GLY A 437 2.39 -13.52 14.74
C GLY A 437 3.58 -12.78 14.12
N HIS A 438 3.87 -11.58 14.66
CA HIS A 438 5.00 -10.77 14.24
C HIS A 438 6.32 -11.39 14.70
N TRP A 439 7.36 -11.24 13.89
CA TRP A 439 8.76 -11.50 14.26
C TRP A 439 9.61 -10.22 14.27
N GLY A 440 9.15 -9.14 13.64
CA GLY A 440 9.63 -7.78 13.87
C GLY A 440 8.69 -7.01 14.81
N TYR A 441 8.58 -5.70 14.65
CA TYR A 441 7.64 -4.85 15.41
C TYR A 441 7.87 -4.89 16.95
N GLY A 442 9.08 -5.24 17.40
CA GLY A 442 9.41 -5.47 18.80
C GLY A 442 8.97 -6.84 19.36
N ALA A 443 8.68 -7.82 18.49
CA ALA A 443 8.47 -9.21 18.88
C ALA A 443 9.78 -9.94 19.23
N THR A 444 10.90 -9.53 18.64
CA THR A 444 12.24 -10.11 18.85
C THR A 444 13.18 -9.10 19.52
N ASP A 445 14.28 -9.61 20.07
CA ASP A 445 15.34 -8.77 20.64
C ASP A 445 16.01 -7.94 19.53
N ILE A 446 16.33 -6.68 19.82
CA ILE A 446 17.10 -5.81 18.92
C ILE A 446 18.20 -5.09 19.70
N ASP A 447 19.36 -4.91 19.08
CA ASP A 447 20.46 -4.11 19.63
C ASP A 447 20.50 -2.74 18.94
N ILE A 448 20.42 -1.67 19.73
CA ILE A 448 20.48 -0.29 19.23
C ILE A 448 21.51 0.46 20.07
N GLY A 449 22.55 1.00 19.43
CA GLY A 449 23.59 1.78 20.11
C GLY A 449 24.30 1.03 21.25
N GLY A 450 24.53 -0.28 21.08
CA GLY A 450 25.12 -1.14 22.11
C GLY A 450 24.17 -1.56 23.25
N LYS A 451 22.90 -1.14 23.20
CA LYS A 451 21.87 -1.52 24.17
C LYS A 451 20.92 -2.55 23.57
N ARG A 452 20.78 -3.69 24.25
CA ARG A 452 19.76 -4.69 23.92
C ARG A 452 18.38 -4.27 24.43
N ILE A 453 17.41 -4.19 23.53
CA ILE A 453 15.99 -4.05 23.81
C ILE A 453 15.36 -5.43 23.69
N LYS A 454 14.72 -5.91 24.78
CA LYS A 454 14.11 -7.24 24.81
C LYS A 454 12.79 -7.29 24.04
N GLY A 455 12.62 -8.34 23.25
CA GLY A 455 11.40 -8.62 22.52
C GLY A 455 10.21 -8.88 23.45
N SER A 456 9.02 -8.47 23.03
CA SER A 456 7.79 -8.66 23.79
C SER A 456 7.05 -9.91 23.35
N LYS A 457 6.81 -10.84 24.28
CA LYS A 457 5.96 -12.02 24.06
C LYS A 457 4.54 -11.65 23.62
N ILE A 458 4.02 -10.51 24.09
CA ILE A 458 2.69 -10.02 23.70
C ILE A 458 2.70 -9.60 22.22
N ARG A 459 3.77 -8.98 21.73
CA ARG A 459 3.89 -8.57 20.32
C ARG A 459 4.16 -9.76 19.39
N ALA A 460 4.87 -10.77 19.90
CA ALA A 460 5.14 -12.02 19.18
C ALA A 460 3.93 -12.97 19.11
N ALA A 461 2.94 -12.80 19.99
CA ALA A 461 1.84 -13.75 20.12
C ALA A 461 0.96 -13.86 18.86
N GLY A 462 0.43 -15.07 18.66
CA GLY A 462 -0.41 -15.44 17.54
C GLY A 462 0.36 -16.00 16.35
N ILE A 463 -0.33 -16.06 15.23
CA ILE A 463 0.11 -16.69 13.99
C ILE A 463 -0.08 -15.74 12.81
N ASN A 464 0.74 -15.93 11.79
CA ASN A 464 0.54 -15.37 10.46
C ASN A 464 0.78 -16.49 9.45
N LEU A 465 -0.23 -16.86 8.65
CA LEU A 465 -0.06 -17.93 7.65
C LEU A 465 0.41 -17.40 6.28
N ASN A 466 0.50 -16.08 6.08
CA ASN A 466 0.98 -15.51 4.83
C ASN A 466 2.31 -16.11 4.35
N PRO A 467 3.34 -16.33 5.20
CA PRO A 467 4.62 -16.86 4.74
C PRO A 467 4.58 -18.24 4.09
N ILE A 468 3.55 -19.05 4.35
CA ILE A 468 3.39 -20.38 3.76
C ILE A 468 2.26 -20.42 2.73
N MET A 469 1.75 -19.26 2.29
CA MET A 469 0.74 -19.23 1.24
C MET A 469 1.31 -19.58 -0.13
N ARG A 470 0.47 -20.20 -0.95
CA ARG A 470 0.78 -20.75 -2.27
C ARG A 470 1.42 -19.71 -3.19
N LEU A 471 2.58 -20.08 -3.73
CA LEU A 471 3.21 -19.38 -4.84
C LEU A 471 2.80 -20.01 -6.17
N ASP A 472 2.99 -19.26 -7.26
CA ASP A 472 2.90 -19.81 -8.60
C ASP A 472 4.09 -20.77 -8.84
N PRO A 473 3.84 -22.05 -9.16
CA PRO A 473 4.91 -23.03 -9.32
C PRO A 473 5.80 -22.76 -10.54
N ASP A 474 5.34 -21.97 -11.50
CA ASP A 474 6.04 -21.67 -12.74
C ASP A 474 6.77 -20.31 -12.69
N VAL A 475 6.58 -19.53 -11.61
CA VAL A 475 7.21 -18.20 -11.44
C VAL A 475 7.80 -18.07 -10.05
N TRP A 476 9.14 -18.12 -9.96
CA TRP A 476 9.83 -18.08 -8.68
C TRP A 476 9.44 -16.85 -7.85
N GLY A 477 9.13 -17.11 -6.59
CA GLY A 477 8.82 -16.08 -5.60
C GLY A 477 7.52 -15.33 -5.85
N MET A 478 6.75 -15.61 -6.90
CA MET A 478 5.52 -14.87 -7.18
C MET A 478 4.33 -15.54 -6.49
N PRO A 479 3.48 -14.80 -5.74
CA PRO A 479 2.22 -15.38 -5.28
C PRO A 479 1.32 -15.71 -6.46
N LEU A 480 0.27 -16.50 -6.22
CA LEU A 480 -0.81 -16.57 -7.21
C LEU A 480 -1.39 -15.18 -7.43
N MET A 481 -1.46 -14.72 -8.68
CA MET A 481 -1.88 -13.36 -9.03
C MET A 481 -2.84 -13.35 -10.21
N ASP A 482 -3.73 -12.36 -10.24
CA ASP A 482 -4.56 -12.07 -11.41
C ASP A 482 -3.69 -11.44 -12.52
N PRO A 483 -3.59 -12.06 -13.72
CA PRO A 483 -2.78 -11.55 -14.82
C PRO A 483 -3.27 -10.20 -15.39
N ILE A 484 -4.51 -9.80 -15.10
CA ILE A 484 -5.08 -8.53 -15.58
C ILE A 484 -4.96 -7.45 -14.49
N GLY A 485 -5.51 -7.72 -13.30
CA GLY A 485 -5.55 -6.77 -12.19
C GLY A 485 -4.29 -6.70 -11.34
N GLY A 486 -3.38 -7.67 -11.44
CA GLY A 486 -2.12 -7.71 -10.68
C GLY A 486 -2.31 -7.96 -9.17
N SER A 487 -3.51 -8.34 -8.74
CA SER A 487 -3.81 -8.61 -7.33
C SER A 487 -3.35 -10.01 -6.93
N SER A 488 -2.73 -10.15 -5.77
CA SER A 488 -2.38 -11.46 -5.21
C SER A 488 -3.58 -12.15 -4.56
N SER A 489 -3.65 -13.48 -4.70
CA SER A 489 -4.66 -14.31 -4.05
C SER A 489 -4.31 -14.62 -2.60
N PHE A 490 -5.26 -14.39 -1.70
CA PHE A 490 -5.18 -14.71 -0.27
C PHE A 490 -6.12 -15.85 0.14
N PHE A 491 -6.70 -16.56 -0.84
CA PHE A 491 -7.81 -17.50 -0.64
C PHE A 491 -7.73 -18.75 -1.52
N ASN A 492 -6.60 -18.98 -2.21
CA ASN A 492 -6.38 -20.14 -3.08
C ASN A 492 -5.26 -21.08 -2.57
N THR A 493 -4.86 -20.97 -1.30
CA THR A 493 -3.84 -21.86 -0.73
C THR A 493 -4.50 -23.07 -0.11
N ARG A 494 -4.20 -24.27 -0.62
CA ARG A 494 -4.58 -25.53 0.01
C ARG A 494 -3.59 -25.91 1.11
N ALA A 495 -4.10 -26.53 2.17
CA ALA A 495 -3.34 -26.90 3.35
C ALA A 495 -3.87 -28.19 3.98
N LYS A 496 -3.03 -28.82 4.81
CA LYS A 496 -3.42 -29.89 5.73
C LYS A 496 -3.09 -29.52 7.17
N ILE A 497 -3.83 -30.12 8.09
CA ILE A 497 -3.64 -29.93 9.53
C ILE A 497 -3.04 -31.22 10.10
N ILE A 498 -1.92 -31.09 10.81
CA ILE A 498 -1.23 -32.22 11.46
C ILE A 498 -1.12 -31.90 12.95
N LYS A 499 -1.49 -32.83 13.82
CA LYS A 499 -1.31 -32.66 15.27
C LYS A 499 0.18 -32.52 15.62
N ALA A 500 0.53 -31.52 16.43
CA ALA A 500 1.92 -31.14 16.70
C ALA A 500 2.58 -31.90 17.86
#